data_AF-A0A0Q7FC11-F1
#
_entry.id   AF-A0A0Q7FC11-F1
#
_cell.length_a   1.000
_cell.length_b   1.000
_cell.length_c   1.000
_cell.angle_alpha   90.00
_cell.angle_beta   90.00
_cell.angle_gamma   90.00
#
_symmetry.space_group_name_H-M   'P 1'
#
loop_
_entity.id
_entity.type
_entity.pdbx_description
1 polymer ?
#
loop_
_entity_poly.entity_id
_entity_poly.type
_entity_poly.pdbx_seq_one_letter_code
_entity_poly.pdbx_strand_id
1 'polypeptide(L)'
;MMMKLKLAAAAAAAALAMWGVMQHSAQRAQTRAAAPPARAVPPAPSSTLGGSSWFSAVGGPPAAEAPAEPLPLDRQVRLLAATGKPEDSFRAYNLIDDCMTFQRLGTLPFLHFPDNTEMTAAEKAAQARQCASLTELHRRARIDYLAAAAKAGVAGANVAFMVAGPFGDRDALTTRPDDPLVVEWKQQALAQLTSEAMKGDIASLDTLWTGHLSGWIAIPRDPVLAYTYHAALQRIDHQQNPDITDGPYSGNMFAFLKDGLTPQQLAAADAQAERIAQNFRQRREAQRQ
;
A
#
# COMPACT_ATOMS: atom_id res chain seq x y z
N MET A 1 5.12 -11.53 44.20
CA MET A 1 4.56 -12.11 42.95
C MET A 1 3.42 -11.21 42.45
N MET A 2 3.70 -9.98 41.97
CA MET A 2 2.63 -9.06 41.50
C MET A 2 3.15 -7.83 40.70
N MET A 3 4.40 -7.84 40.23
CA MET A 3 5.05 -6.65 39.65
C MET A 3 5.60 -6.85 38.23
N LYS A 4 5.27 -7.97 37.57
CA LYS A 4 5.70 -8.27 36.18
C LYS A 4 4.59 -8.08 35.13
N LEU A 5 3.35 -7.78 35.52
CA LEU A 5 2.23 -7.61 34.59
C LEU A 5 2.11 -6.21 33.95
N LYS A 6 2.90 -5.22 34.39
CA LYS A 6 2.73 -3.82 33.92
C LYS A 6 3.63 -3.41 32.75
N LEU A 7 4.63 -4.21 32.39
CA LEU A 7 5.60 -3.86 31.34
C LEU A 7 5.20 -4.33 29.93
N ALA A 8 4.41 -5.41 29.81
CA ALA A 8 3.94 -5.90 28.50
C ALA A 8 2.89 -4.99 27.85
N ALA A 9 2.16 -4.17 28.63
CA ALA A 9 1.15 -3.26 28.12
C ALA A 9 1.74 -1.99 27.47
N ALA A 10 2.98 -1.61 27.80
CA ALA A 10 3.59 -0.36 27.35
C ALA A 10 4.16 -0.43 25.92
N ALA A 11 4.66 -1.59 25.48
CA ALA A 11 5.24 -1.75 24.15
C ALA A 11 4.16 -1.83 23.04
N ALA A 12 3.03 -2.48 23.31
CA ALA A 12 1.88 -2.52 22.39
C ALA A 12 1.21 -1.14 22.21
N ALA A 13 1.27 -0.29 23.24
CA ALA A 13 0.74 1.07 23.18
C ALA A 13 1.59 2.01 22.28
N ALA A 14 2.89 1.77 22.16
CA ALA A 14 3.78 2.61 21.33
C ALA A 14 3.60 2.35 19.82
N ALA A 15 3.35 1.09 19.42
CA ALA A 15 3.04 0.75 18.03
C ALA A 15 1.65 1.27 17.59
N LEU A 16 0.65 1.23 18.50
CA LEU A 16 -0.67 1.82 18.26
C LEU A 16 -0.64 3.36 18.23
N ALA A 17 0.25 4.00 19.00
CA ALA A 17 0.39 5.46 19.00
C ALA A 17 0.97 5.99 17.68
N MET A 18 1.91 5.28 17.04
CA MET A 18 2.46 5.72 15.75
C MET A 18 1.44 5.66 14.60
N TRP A 19 0.44 4.79 14.67
CA TRP A 19 -0.68 4.79 13.71
C TRP A 19 -1.84 5.71 14.11
N GLY A 20 -2.14 5.87 15.40
CA GLY A 20 -3.18 6.78 15.89
C GLY A 20 -2.87 8.27 15.69
N VAL A 21 -1.59 8.65 15.69
CA VAL A 21 -1.13 10.01 15.37
C VAL A 21 -1.37 10.36 13.89
N MET A 22 -1.39 9.37 12.98
CA MET A 22 -1.74 9.61 11.57
C MET A 22 -3.24 9.85 11.34
N GLN A 23 -4.11 9.46 12.27
CA GLN A 23 -5.56 9.72 12.16
C GLN A 23 -5.96 11.07 12.79
N HIS A 24 -5.26 11.53 13.84
CA HIS A 24 -5.59 12.79 14.53
C HIS A 24 -5.10 14.07 13.82
N SER A 25 -4.16 13.96 12.89
CA SER A 25 -3.70 15.12 12.09
C SER A 25 -4.73 15.56 11.05
N ALA A 26 -5.63 14.67 10.61
CA ALA A 26 -6.69 14.99 9.65
C ALA A 26 -7.78 15.91 10.22
N GLN A 27 -8.04 15.87 11.53
CA GLN A 27 -9.05 16.73 12.18
C GLN A 27 -8.54 18.12 12.52
N ARG A 28 -7.22 18.34 12.61
CA ARG A 28 -6.66 19.65 13.00
C ARG A 28 -6.52 20.64 11.82
N ALA A 29 -6.63 20.16 10.59
CA ALA A 29 -6.60 21.00 9.38
C ALA A 29 -7.93 21.73 9.09
N GLN A 30 -9.04 21.36 9.75
CA GLN A 30 -10.36 21.96 9.49
C GLN A 30 -10.61 23.31 10.20
N THR A 31 -9.75 23.76 11.12
CA THR A 31 -10.01 24.98 11.92
C THR A 31 -9.12 26.19 11.62
N ARG A 32 -8.35 26.19 10.51
CA ARG A 32 -7.59 27.38 10.11
C ARG A 32 -7.59 27.58 8.59
N ALA A 33 -8.67 28.16 8.07
CA ALA A 33 -8.65 28.83 6.78
C ALA A 33 -9.63 30.02 6.79
N ALA A 34 -9.18 31.14 7.36
CA ALA A 34 -9.70 32.45 7.00
C ALA A 34 -8.50 33.39 6.83
N ALA A 35 -8.14 33.66 5.58
CA ALA A 35 -7.19 34.70 5.20
C ALA A 35 -7.79 35.53 4.04
N PRO A 36 -7.67 36.87 4.07
CA PRO A 36 -8.40 37.81 3.21
C PRO A 36 -7.80 37.96 1.79
N PRO A 37 -8.53 38.55 0.83
CA PRO A 37 -8.13 38.58 -0.58
C PRO A 37 -6.98 39.57 -0.86
N ALA A 38 -5.97 39.10 -1.60
CA ALA A 38 -4.89 39.92 -2.13
C ALA A 38 -5.31 40.58 -3.47
N ARG A 39 -5.02 41.88 -3.59
CA ARG A 39 -5.29 42.72 -4.77
C ARG A 39 -4.41 42.34 -5.97
N ALA A 40 -4.99 42.44 -7.16
CA ALA A 40 -4.32 42.30 -8.45
C ALA A 40 -3.41 43.50 -8.77
N VAL A 41 -2.24 43.24 -9.34
CA VAL A 41 -1.33 44.24 -9.94
C VAL A 41 -1.33 44.02 -11.46
N PRO A 42 -1.44 45.06 -12.30
CA PRO A 42 -1.48 44.92 -13.76
C PRO A 42 -0.08 44.70 -14.38
N PRO A 43 0.02 44.03 -15.55
CA PRO A 43 1.29 43.84 -16.24
C PRO A 43 1.70 45.09 -17.05
N ALA A 44 3.00 45.37 -17.07
CA ALA A 44 3.63 46.39 -17.91
C ALA A 44 3.81 45.90 -19.37
N PRO A 45 3.81 46.80 -20.37
CA PRO A 45 3.96 46.43 -21.77
C PRO A 45 5.43 46.41 -22.20
N SER A 46 5.83 45.38 -22.93
CA SER A 46 7.10 45.38 -23.69
C SER A 46 6.77 45.23 -25.17
N SER A 47 6.88 46.34 -25.88
CA SER A 47 6.77 46.43 -27.33
C SER A 47 8.01 45.86 -28.01
N THR A 48 7.75 45.20 -29.12
CA THR A 48 8.64 44.59 -30.11
C THR A 48 9.53 45.59 -30.86
N LEU A 49 10.80 45.23 -31.10
CA LEU A 49 11.57 45.47 -32.34
C LEU A 49 12.57 44.29 -32.43
N GLY A 50 12.54 43.40 -33.41
CA GLY A 50 12.71 43.71 -34.83
C GLY A 50 14.19 43.56 -35.20
N GLY A 51 14.69 42.32 -35.24
CA GLY A 51 16.08 42.00 -35.56
C GLY A 51 16.19 40.60 -36.15
N SER A 52 15.92 40.49 -37.45
CA SER A 52 16.18 39.30 -38.25
C SER A 52 17.69 39.07 -38.37
N SER A 53 18.23 38.15 -37.57
CA SER A 53 19.57 37.59 -37.77
C SER A 53 19.45 36.32 -38.62
N TRP A 54 20.13 36.34 -39.77
CA TRP A 54 20.19 35.27 -40.77
C TRP A 54 21.22 34.18 -40.40
N PHE A 55 21.69 34.14 -39.15
CA PHE A 55 22.62 33.15 -38.60
C PHE A 55 21.95 32.20 -37.58
N SER A 56 20.84 31.58 -37.93
CA SER A 56 20.28 30.46 -37.14
C SER A 56 19.75 29.36 -38.05
N ALA A 57 20.60 28.91 -38.96
CA ALA A 57 20.54 27.54 -39.45
C ALA A 57 21.54 26.74 -38.61
N VAL A 58 21.05 25.68 -37.93
CA VAL A 58 21.73 24.68 -37.07
C VAL A 58 21.30 24.80 -35.59
N GLY A 59 20.38 23.91 -35.20
CA GLY A 59 20.27 23.39 -33.83
C GLY A 59 19.68 24.31 -32.76
N GLY A 60 18.40 24.67 -32.87
CA GLY A 60 17.63 24.97 -31.66
C GLY A 60 17.42 23.68 -30.85
N PRO A 61 17.56 23.67 -29.51
CA PRO A 61 17.10 22.55 -28.71
C PRO A 61 15.62 22.30 -29.05
N PRO A 62 15.18 21.03 -29.23
CA PRO A 62 13.76 20.77 -29.46
C PRO A 62 12.98 21.47 -28.36
N ALA A 63 11.96 22.24 -28.75
CA ALA A 63 11.02 22.80 -27.81
C ALA A 63 10.59 21.67 -26.88
N ALA A 64 10.86 21.82 -25.57
CA ALA A 64 10.46 20.83 -24.59
C ALA A 64 8.95 20.62 -24.78
N GLU A 65 8.61 19.43 -25.26
CA GLU A 65 7.23 19.02 -25.48
C GLU A 65 6.52 19.20 -24.13
N ALA A 66 5.50 20.06 -24.09
CA ALA A 66 4.72 20.24 -22.88
C ALA A 66 4.26 18.85 -22.42
N PRO A 67 4.42 18.50 -21.14
CA PRO A 67 4.09 17.15 -20.68
C PRO A 67 2.66 16.83 -21.10
N ALA A 68 2.51 15.77 -21.89
CA ALA A 68 1.22 15.35 -22.42
C ALA A 68 0.23 15.23 -21.25
N GLU A 69 -0.94 15.85 -21.39
CA GLU A 69 -1.92 15.82 -20.32
C GLU A 69 -2.29 14.36 -19.97
N PRO A 70 -2.42 14.03 -18.67
CA PRO A 70 -2.80 12.68 -18.26
C PRO A 70 -4.14 12.31 -18.89
N LEU A 71 -4.26 11.09 -19.41
CA LEU A 71 -5.54 10.59 -19.92
C LEU A 71 -6.61 10.63 -18.81
N PRO A 72 -7.88 10.91 -19.14
CA PRO A 72 -8.97 10.79 -18.16
C PRO A 72 -9.07 9.39 -17.55
N LEU A 73 -9.43 9.30 -16.27
CA LEU A 73 -9.52 8.04 -15.52
C LEU A 73 -10.35 6.96 -16.25
N ASP A 74 -11.53 7.31 -16.74
CA ASP A 74 -12.43 6.37 -17.46
C ASP A 74 -11.74 5.70 -18.66
N ARG A 75 -10.88 6.43 -19.38
CA ARG A 75 -10.17 5.90 -20.53
C ARG A 75 -9.05 4.98 -20.07
N GLN A 76 -8.32 5.37 -19.03
CA GLN A 76 -7.26 4.54 -18.45
C GLN A 76 -7.83 3.21 -17.92
N VAL A 77 -8.90 3.26 -17.12
CA VAL A 77 -9.56 2.07 -16.56
C VAL A 77 -10.07 1.15 -17.68
N ARG A 78 -10.71 1.70 -18.72
CA ARG A 78 -11.18 0.88 -19.87
C ARG A 78 -10.03 0.21 -20.62
N LEU A 79 -8.93 0.93 -20.86
CA LEU A 79 -7.76 0.36 -21.53
C LEU A 79 -7.14 -0.78 -20.72
N LEU A 80 -7.02 -0.61 -19.40
CA LEU A 80 -6.51 -1.64 -18.50
C LEU A 80 -7.45 -2.85 -18.43
N ALA A 81 -8.76 -2.61 -18.26
CA ALA A 81 -9.74 -3.69 -18.22
C ALA A 81 -9.80 -4.50 -19.53
N ALA A 82 -9.59 -3.84 -20.67
CA ALA A 82 -9.60 -4.49 -21.98
C ALA A 82 -8.44 -5.47 -22.21
N THR A 83 -7.34 -5.39 -21.45
CA THR A 83 -6.21 -6.33 -21.62
C THR A 83 -6.52 -7.72 -21.08
N GLY A 84 -7.47 -7.84 -20.15
CA GLY A 84 -7.77 -9.08 -19.44
C GLY A 84 -6.64 -9.56 -18.52
N LYS A 85 -5.58 -8.78 -18.35
CA LYS A 85 -4.44 -9.14 -17.50
C LYS A 85 -4.75 -8.87 -16.02
N PRO A 86 -4.45 -9.80 -15.11
CA PRO A 86 -4.66 -9.57 -13.68
C PRO A 86 -3.90 -8.35 -13.14
N GLU A 87 -2.69 -8.10 -13.62
CA GLU A 87 -1.87 -6.95 -13.21
C GLU A 87 -2.52 -5.63 -13.59
N ASP A 88 -3.14 -5.57 -14.78
CA ASP A 88 -3.85 -4.38 -15.23
C ASP A 88 -5.18 -4.20 -14.47
N SER A 89 -5.81 -5.29 -14.03
CA SER A 89 -6.93 -5.20 -13.08
C SER A 89 -6.49 -4.56 -11.77
N PHE A 90 -5.35 -4.97 -11.20
CA PHE A 90 -4.84 -4.34 -9.98
C PHE A 90 -4.49 -2.86 -10.18
N ARG A 91 -3.90 -2.50 -11.33
CA ARG A 91 -3.64 -1.10 -11.69
C ARG A 91 -4.94 -0.31 -11.81
N ALA A 92 -5.99 -0.87 -12.41
CA ALA A 92 -7.29 -0.23 -12.52
C ALA A 92 -7.90 0.02 -11.13
N TYR A 93 -7.81 -0.95 -10.22
CA TYR A 93 -8.19 -0.76 -8.82
C TYR A 93 -7.43 0.41 -8.18
N ASN A 94 -6.09 0.42 -8.26
CA ASN A 94 -5.27 1.46 -7.65
C ASN A 94 -5.59 2.85 -8.21
N LEU A 95 -5.77 2.98 -9.53
CA LEU A 95 -6.16 4.27 -10.14
C LEU A 95 -7.49 4.80 -9.60
N ILE A 96 -8.47 3.92 -9.41
CA ILE A 96 -9.77 4.29 -8.85
C ILE A 96 -9.62 4.65 -7.38
N ASP A 97 -8.93 3.83 -6.59
CA ASP A 97 -8.74 4.04 -5.15
C ASP A 97 -7.95 5.31 -4.83
N ASP A 98 -6.92 5.62 -5.64
CA ASP A 98 -6.16 6.86 -5.58
C ASP A 98 -7.08 8.07 -5.84
N CYS A 99 -7.93 8.01 -6.86
CA CYS A 99 -8.88 9.08 -7.12
C CYS A 99 -9.93 9.24 -6.00
N MET A 100 -10.38 8.14 -5.39
CA MET A 100 -11.25 8.20 -4.22
C MET A 100 -10.55 8.86 -3.02
N THR A 101 -9.29 8.50 -2.78
CA THR A 101 -8.47 9.05 -1.71
C THR A 101 -8.18 10.53 -1.94
N PHE A 102 -7.80 10.91 -3.16
CA PHE A 102 -7.57 12.30 -3.54
C PHE A 102 -8.81 13.17 -3.38
N GLN A 103 -10.00 12.70 -3.80
CA GLN A 103 -11.24 13.46 -3.60
C GLN A 103 -11.58 13.68 -2.11
N ARG A 104 -11.21 12.74 -1.24
CA ARG A 104 -11.44 12.85 0.20
C ARG A 104 -10.42 13.75 0.90
N LEU A 105 -9.15 13.66 0.52
CA LEU A 105 -8.03 14.27 1.27
C LEU A 105 -7.43 15.50 0.57
N GLY A 106 -7.71 15.72 -0.72
CA GLY A 106 -7.07 16.75 -1.55
C GLY A 106 -5.60 16.45 -1.90
N THR A 107 -5.11 15.25 -1.56
CA THR A 107 -3.76 14.76 -1.83
C THR A 107 -3.75 13.23 -1.81
N LEU A 108 -2.75 12.62 -2.46
CA LEU A 108 -2.43 11.21 -2.27
C LEU A 108 -1.48 11.05 -1.07
N PRO A 109 -1.53 9.92 -0.33
CA PRO A 109 -0.60 9.65 0.75
C PRO A 109 0.86 9.63 0.29
N PHE A 110 1.79 9.99 1.19
CA PHE A 110 3.21 10.15 0.90
C PHE A 110 3.89 8.92 0.28
N LEU A 111 3.38 7.71 0.53
CA LEU A 111 3.88 6.45 -0.04
C LEU A 111 3.67 6.32 -1.56
N HIS A 112 2.90 7.23 -2.17
CA HIS A 112 2.70 7.26 -3.63
C HIS A 112 3.78 8.06 -4.37
N PHE A 113 4.68 8.77 -3.68
CA PHE A 113 5.70 9.63 -4.30
C PHE A 113 7.12 9.16 -3.96
N PRO A 114 8.03 9.08 -4.95
CA PRO A 114 9.37 8.53 -4.78
C PRO A 114 10.24 9.27 -3.75
N ASP A 115 9.98 10.57 -3.53
CA ASP A 115 10.80 11.43 -2.65
C ASP A 115 10.13 11.78 -1.31
N ASN A 116 8.98 11.17 -0.98
CA ASN A 116 8.18 11.51 0.21
C ASN A 116 7.81 13.01 0.31
N THR A 117 7.72 13.71 -0.81
CA THR A 117 7.35 15.13 -0.88
C THR A 117 5.83 15.29 -0.95
N GLU A 118 5.34 16.42 -0.44
CA GLU A 118 3.93 16.79 -0.64
C GLU A 118 3.66 17.10 -2.11
N MET A 119 2.45 16.79 -2.58
CA MET A 119 2.02 17.16 -3.93
C MET A 119 2.07 18.68 -4.12
N THR A 120 2.80 19.12 -5.13
CA THR A 120 2.80 20.48 -5.65
C THR A 120 1.41 20.87 -6.17
N ALA A 121 1.18 22.18 -6.35
CA ALA A 121 -0.08 22.66 -6.91
C ALA A 121 -0.34 22.12 -8.33
N ALA A 122 0.73 21.96 -9.12
CA ALA A 122 0.65 21.40 -10.47
C ALA A 122 0.24 19.92 -10.45
N GLU A 123 0.82 19.11 -9.55
CA GLU A 123 0.45 17.70 -9.39
C GLU A 123 -0.98 17.55 -8.88
N LYS A 124 -1.41 18.36 -7.91
CA LYS A 124 -2.81 18.38 -7.45
C LYS A 124 -3.77 18.72 -8.59
N ALA A 125 -3.41 19.69 -9.44
CA ALA A 125 -4.23 20.07 -10.59
C ALA A 125 -4.28 18.94 -11.64
N ALA A 126 -3.15 18.25 -11.88
CA ALA A 126 -3.10 17.10 -12.78
C ALA A 126 -3.94 15.92 -12.25
N GLN A 127 -3.82 15.59 -10.96
CA GLN A 127 -4.61 14.56 -10.30
C GLN A 127 -6.11 14.91 -10.33
N ALA A 128 -6.47 16.17 -10.08
CA ALA A 128 -7.86 16.62 -10.18
C ALA A 128 -8.43 16.43 -11.58
N ARG A 129 -7.65 16.74 -12.64
CA ARG A 129 -8.06 16.51 -14.03
C ARG A 129 -8.21 15.02 -14.34
N GLN A 130 -7.27 14.18 -13.91
CA GLN A 130 -7.35 12.73 -14.08
C GLN A 130 -8.61 12.16 -13.42
N CYS A 131 -8.88 12.56 -12.18
CA CYS A 131 -10.01 12.06 -11.39
C CYS A 131 -11.36 12.69 -11.73
N ALA A 132 -11.41 13.63 -12.68
CA ALA A 132 -12.64 14.31 -13.08
C ALA A 132 -13.70 13.34 -13.65
N SER A 133 -13.28 12.23 -14.25
CA SER A 133 -14.19 11.19 -14.78
C SER A 133 -14.43 10.01 -13.83
N LEU A 134 -14.16 10.17 -12.53
CA LEU A 134 -14.54 9.18 -11.52
C LEU A 134 -16.07 9.13 -11.37
N THR A 135 -16.64 7.95 -11.54
CA THR A 135 -18.09 7.70 -11.47
C THR A 135 -18.41 6.70 -10.37
N GLU A 136 -19.69 6.62 -9.96
CA GLU A 136 -20.15 5.58 -9.03
C GLU A 136 -19.99 4.16 -9.59
N LEU A 137 -20.06 4.00 -10.91
CA LEU A 137 -19.78 2.72 -11.56
C LEU A 137 -18.32 2.31 -11.32
N HIS A 138 -17.36 3.22 -11.50
CA HIS A 138 -15.96 2.97 -11.19
C HIS A 138 -15.78 2.59 -9.71
N ARG A 139 -16.41 3.35 -8.78
CA ARG A 139 -16.30 3.05 -7.35
C ARG A 139 -16.79 1.64 -7.03
N ARG A 140 -17.92 1.21 -7.59
CA ARG A 140 -18.46 -0.14 -7.34
C ARG A 140 -17.58 -1.23 -7.98
N ALA A 141 -17.18 -1.04 -9.24
CA ALA A 141 -16.39 -2.03 -9.98
C ALA A 141 -14.98 -2.24 -9.44
N ARG A 142 -14.42 -1.29 -8.66
CA ARG A 142 -13.04 -1.37 -8.16
C ARG A 142 -12.75 -2.65 -7.39
N ILE A 143 -13.71 -3.14 -6.60
CA ILE A 143 -13.53 -4.33 -5.77
C ILE A 143 -13.49 -5.60 -6.61
N ASP A 144 -14.18 -5.63 -7.74
CA ASP A 144 -14.13 -6.76 -8.68
C ASP A 144 -12.74 -6.87 -9.32
N TYR A 145 -12.15 -5.74 -9.71
CA TYR A 145 -10.77 -5.70 -10.23
C TYR A 145 -9.77 -6.19 -9.18
N LEU A 146 -9.93 -5.75 -7.92
CA LEU A 146 -9.08 -6.17 -6.83
C LEU A 146 -9.21 -7.67 -6.53
N ALA A 147 -10.44 -8.17 -6.46
CA ALA A 147 -10.72 -9.58 -6.21
C ALA A 147 -10.14 -10.47 -7.32
N ALA A 148 -10.26 -10.05 -8.59
CA ALA A 148 -9.67 -10.75 -9.73
C ALA A 148 -8.13 -10.80 -9.64
N ALA A 149 -7.50 -9.66 -9.35
CA ALA A 149 -6.06 -9.57 -9.18
C ALA A 149 -5.53 -10.39 -7.99
N ALA A 150 -6.21 -10.32 -6.84
CA ALA A 150 -5.85 -11.06 -5.64
C ALA A 150 -5.97 -12.58 -5.86
N LYS A 151 -7.04 -13.03 -6.52
CA LYS A 151 -7.23 -14.43 -6.91
C LYS A 151 -6.13 -14.93 -7.86
N ALA A 152 -5.63 -14.08 -8.74
CA ALA A 152 -4.55 -14.41 -9.65
C ALA A 152 -3.14 -14.35 -9.01
N GLY A 153 -3.02 -13.91 -7.76
CA GLY A 153 -1.72 -13.80 -7.07
C GLY A 153 -0.87 -12.61 -7.53
N VAL A 154 -1.50 -11.55 -8.02
CA VAL A 154 -0.79 -10.29 -8.32
C VAL A 154 -0.20 -9.72 -7.03
N ALA A 155 1.09 -9.38 -7.07
CA ALA A 155 1.82 -8.88 -5.90
C ALA A 155 1.11 -7.67 -5.27
N GLY A 156 0.87 -7.74 -3.95
CA GLY A 156 0.19 -6.70 -3.16
C GLY A 156 -1.34 -6.69 -3.27
N ALA A 157 -1.95 -7.35 -4.25
CA ALA A 157 -3.40 -7.32 -4.46
C ALA A 157 -4.17 -8.04 -3.34
N ASN A 158 -3.62 -9.12 -2.79
CA ASN A 158 -4.22 -9.87 -1.68
C ASN A 158 -4.18 -9.10 -0.35
N VAL A 159 -3.12 -8.34 -0.08
CA VAL A 159 -3.04 -7.43 1.07
C VAL A 159 -4.08 -6.32 0.92
N ALA A 160 -4.14 -5.67 -0.24
CA ALA A 160 -5.16 -4.66 -0.53
C ALA A 160 -6.58 -5.24 -0.42
N PHE A 161 -6.80 -6.46 -0.92
CA PHE A 161 -8.09 -7.15 -0.82
C PHE A 161 -8.49 -7.36 0.64
N MET A 162 -7.58 -7.85 1.49
CA MET A 162 -7.78 -7.98 2.95
C MET A 162 -8.08 -6.61 3.61
N VAL A 163 -7.42 -5.53 3.22
CA VAL A 163 -7.68 -4.21 3.83
C VAL A 163 -9.01 -3.61 3.39
N ALA A 164 -9.48 -3.92 2.18
CA ALA A 164 -10.66 -3.30 1.59
C ALA A 164 -11.98 -3.68 2.30
N GLY A 165 -12.04 -4.87 2.91
CA GLY A 165 -13.28 -5.40 3.49
C GLY A 165 -14.30 -5.86 2.44
N PRO A 166 -15.42 -6.47 2.88
CA PRO A 166 -16.44 -6.98 1.98
C PRO A 166 -17.07 -5.85 1.16
N PHE A 167 -17.14 -6.04 -0.16
CA PHE A 167 -17.65 -5.04 -1.11
C PHE A 167 -16.96 -3.65 -1.00
N GLY A 168 -15.75 -3.59 -0.41
CA GLY A 168 -15.01 -2.34 -0.20
C GLY A 168 -15.48 -1.53 1.02
N ASP A 169 -16.27 -2.14 1.90
CA ASP A 169 -16.65 -1.59 3.21
C ASP A 169 -15.71 -2.14 4.28
N ARG A 170 -14.61 -1.43 4.52
CA ARG A 170 -13.61 -1.79 5.54
C ARG A 170 -14.21 -1.75 6.95
N ASP A 171 -15.13 -0.83 7.20
CA ASP A 171 -15.70 -0.63 8.53
C ASP A 171 -16.63 -1.80 8.92
N ALA A 172 -17.12 -2.57 7.94
CA ALA A 172 -17.85 -3.82 8.19
C ALA A 172 -17.04 -4.83 9.04
N LEU A 173 -15.71 -4.82 8.90
CA LEU A 173 -14.84 -5.76 9.62
C LEU A 173 -14.90 -5.58 11.14
N THR A 174 -15.21 -4.36 11.60
CA THR A 174 -15.30 -3.99 13.01
C THR A 174 -16.73 -3.78 13.49
N THR A 175 -17.60 -3.21 12.65
CA THR A 175 -18.98 -2.83 13.02
C THR A 175 -19.97 -3.99 12.96
N ARG A 176 -19.70 -5.00 12.12
CA ARG A 176 -20.58 -6.18 11.92
C ARG A 176 -19.75 -7.45 11.73
N PRO A 177 -18.90 -7.81 12.71
CA PRO A 177 -17.90 -8.87 12.54
C PRO A 177 -18.50 -10.28 12.33
N ASP A 178 -19.75 -10.50 12.77
CA ASP A 178 -20.49 -11.76 12.73
C ASP A 178 -21.49 -11.86 11.56
N ASP A 179 -21.59 -10.82 10.71
CA ASP A 179 -22.37 -10.87 9.48
C ASP A 179 -21.84 -12.00 8.57
N PRO A 180 -22.70 -12.93 8.08
CA PRO A 180 -22.25 -14.06 7.27
C PRO A 180 -21.38 -13.65 6.07
N LEU A 181 -21.68 -12.52 5.42
CA LEU A 181 -20.90 -12.02 4.28
C LEU A 181 -19.52 -11.51 4.71
N VAL A 182 -19.43 -10.92 5.91
CA VAL A 182 -18.16 -10.50 6.50
C VAL A 182 -17.32 -11.72 6.88
N VAL A 183 -17.93 -12.76 7.44
CA VAL A 183 -17.26 -14.02 7.79
C VAL A 183 -16.72 -14.72 6.54
N GLU A 184 -17.54 -14.86 5.50
CA GLU A 184 -17.13 -15.47 4.22
C GLU A 184 -15.97 -14.69 3.59
N TRP A 185 -16.08 -13.36 3.54
CA TRP A 185 -15.02 -12.52 3.02
C TRP A 185 -13.72 -12.68 3.83
N LYS A 186 -13.77 -12.76 5.17
CA LYS A 186 -12.57 -12.93 6.02
C LYS A 186 -11.85 -14.23 5.69
N GLN A 187 -12.63 -15.31 5.54
CA GLN A 187 -12.09 -16.63 5.16
C GLN A 187 -11.44 -16.59 3.78
N GLN A 188 -12.11 -15.98 2.80
CA GLN A 188 -11.60 -15.85 1.44
C GLN A 188 -10.31 -15.01 1.40
N ALA A 189 -10.31 -13.83 2.02
CA ALA A 189 -9.17 -12.93 2.04
C ALA A 189 -7.99 -13.56 2.76
N LEU A 190 -8.21 -14.21 3.91
CA LEU A 190 -7.17 -14.91 4.64
C LEU A 190 -6.59 -16.08 3.82
N ALA A 191 -7.43 -16.87 3.16
CA ALA A 191 -6.96 -17.98 2.32
C ALA A 191 -6.08 -17.51 1.17
N GLN A 192 -6.44 -16.40 0.50
CA GLN A 192 -5.63 -15.80 -0.56
C GLN A 192 -4.32 -15.23 -0.03
N LEU A 193 -4.37 -14.52 1.11
CA LEU A 193 -3.20 -13.96 1.78
C LEU A 193 -2.22 -15.06 2.20
N THR A 194 -2.72 -16.11 2.85
CA THR A 194 -1.93 -17.29 3.25
C THR A 194 -1.35 -18.00 2.03
N SER A 195 -2.12 -18.19 0.95
CA SER A 195 -1.61 -18.82 -0.27
C SER A 195 -0.39 -18.09 -0.84
N GLU A 196 -0.43 -16.77 -0.95
CA GLU A 196 0.71 -16.00 -1.47
C GLU A 196 1.89 -15.95 -0.49
N ALA A 197 1.64 -15.83 0.81
CA ALA A 197 2.68 -15.92 1.83
C ALA A 197 3.41 -17.28 1.74
N MET A 198 2.68 -18.36 1.51
CA MET A 198 3.26 -19.69 1.32
C MET A 198 4.11 -19.81 0.06
N LYS A 199 3.86 -18.99 -0.97
CA LYS A 199 4.71 -18.84 -2.16
C LYS A 199 5.91 -17.91 -1.94
N GLY A 200 6.07 -17.36 -0.74
CA GLY A 200 7.15 -16.44 -0.39
C GLY A 200 6.87 -14.97 -0.73
N ASP A 201 5.61 -14.56 -0.90
CA ASP A 201 5.29 -13.14 -1.08
C ASP A 201 5.57 -12.34 0.21
N ILE A 202 6.48 -11.37 0.13
CA ILE A 202 6.98 -10.62 1.30
C ILE A 202 5.87 -9.80 1.94
N ALA A 203 5.04 -9.10 1.15
CA ALA A 203 3.97 -8.25 1.69
C ALA A 203 2.90 -9.08 2.43
N SER A 204 2.61 -10.28 1.92
CA SER A 204 1.71 -11.23 2.56
C SER A 204 2.25 -11.75 3.87
N LEU A 205 3.55 -12.11 3.89
CA LEU A 205 4.22 -12.54 5.12
C LEU A 205 4.20 -11.43 6.16
N ASP A 206 4.52 -10.20 5.78
CA ASP A 206 4.53 -9.03 6.67
C ASP A 206 3.15 -8.78 7.29
N THR A 207 2.11 -8.84 6.46
CA THR A 207 0.71 -8.71 6.88
C THR A 207 0.29 -9.83 7.83
N LEU A 208 0.68 -11.08 7.56
CA LEU A 208 0.26 -12.22 8.37
C LEU A 208 0.96 -12.28 9.73
N TRP A 209 2.27 -12.01 9.82
CA TRP A 209 2.93 -12.08 11.12
C TRP A 209 2.42 -10.98 12.06
N THR A 210 2.26 -9.75 11.56
CA THR A 210 1.67 -8.64 12.33
C THR A 210 0.20 -8.91 12.66
N GLY A 211 -0.56 -9.45 11.71
CA GLY A 211 -1.95 -9.85 11.88
C GLY A 211 -2.13 -10.90 12.98
N HIS A 212 -1.40 -12.01 12.91
CA HIS A 212 -1.45 -13.07 13.91
C HIS A 212 -0.88 -12.66 15.27
N LEU A 213 0.04 -11.69 15.31
CA LEU A 213 0.52 -11.11 16.57
C LEU A 213 -0.56 -10.25 17.25
N SER A 214 -1.22 -9.37 16.49
CA SER A 214 -2.06 -8.31 17.04
C SER A 214 -3.56 -8.60 17.03
N GLY A 215 -4.03 -9.47 16.14
CA GLY A 215 -5.44 -9.65 15.80
C GLY A 215 -5.96 -8.64 14.75
N TRP A 216 -5.06 -7.97 14.02
CA TRP A 216 -5.41 -6.88 13.11
C TRP A 216 -6.15 -7.36 11.85
N ILE A 217 -7.08 -6.54 11.36
CA ILE A 217 -7.95 -6.79 10.18
C ILE A 217 -8.56 -8.21 10.22
N ALA A 218 -9.08 -8.57 11.40
CA ALA A 218 -9.74 -9.84 11.63
C ALA A 218 -8.90 -11.09 11.31
N ILE A 219 -7.58 -10.96 11.25
CA ILE A 219 -6.65 -12.10 11.27
C ILE A 219 -6.64 -12.63 12.71
N PRO A 220 -7.01 -13.91 12.96
CA PRO A 220 -7.03 -14.45 14.31
C PRO A 220 -5.64 -14.43 14.95
N ARG A 221 -5.56 -14.15 16.25
CA ARG A 221 -4.28 -14.25 16.96
C ARG A 221 -3.81 -15.70 17.00
N ASP A 222 -2.57 -15.92 16.57
CA ASP A 222 -1.91 -17.22 16.63
C ASP A 222 -0.40 -17.01 16.80
N PRO A 223 0.17 -17.24 18.00
CA PRO A 223 1.58 -16.99 18.25
C PRO A 223 2.50 -17.91 17.45
N VAL A 224 2.05 -19.13 17.09
CA VAL A 224 2.84 -20.06 16.28
C VAL A 224 2.92 -19.55 14.85
N LEU A 225 1.80 -19.10 14.27
CA LEU A 225 1.79 -18.53 12.92
C LEU A 225 2.50 -17.18 12.86
N ALA A 226 2.35 -16.33 13.89
CA ALA A 226 3.10 -15.08 14.00
C ALA A 226 4.61 -15.34 13.96
N TYR A 227 5.11 -16.28 14.78
CA TYR A 227 6.51 -16.68 14.73
C TYR A 227 6.90 -17.28 13.38
N THR A 228 6.07 -18.18 12.81
CA THR A 228 6.35 -18.86 11.53
C THR A 228 6.59 -17.87 10.40
N TYR A 229 5.69 -16.91 10.21
CA TYR A 229 5.79 -15.94 9.12
C TYR A 229 6.92 -14.92 9.35
N HIS A 230 7.13 -14.47 10.60
CA HIS A 230 8.29 -13.63 10.93
C HIS A 230 9.62 -14.35 10.68
N ALA A 231 9.74 -15.61 11.11
CA ALA A 231 10.93 -16.42 10.93
C ALA A 231 11.21 -16.71 9.44
N ALA A 232 10.18 -16.73 8.58
CA ALA A 232 10.34 -16.80 7.14
C ALA A 232 10.92 -15.51 6.56
N LEU A 233 10.41 -14.34 7.00
CA LEU A 233 10.94 -13.02 6.60
C LEU A 233 12.40 -12.86 7.00
N GLN A 234 12.78 -13.26 8.22
CA GLN A 234 14.16 -13.21 8.67
C GLN A 234 15.10 -14.03 7.76
N ARG A 235 14.67 -15.22 7.33
CA ARG A 235 15.45 -16.07 6.41
C ARG A 235 15.55 -15.46 5.02
N ILE A 236 14.45 -14.89 4.51
CA ILE A 236 14.41 -14.21 3.21
C ILE A 236 15.34 -13.01 3.22
N ASP A 237 15.27 -12.17 4.26
CA ASP A 237 16.13 -11.00 4.42
C ASP A 237 17.62 -11.39 4.45
N HIS A 238 18.00 -12.39 5.25
CA HIS A 238 19.38 -12.89 5.27
C HIS A 238 19.83 -13.46 3.91
N GLN A 239 18.94 -14.10 3.14
CA GLN A 239 19.26 -14.58 1.79
C GLN A 239 19.46 -13.44 0.79
N GLN A 240 18.72 -12.34 0.94
CA GLN A 240 18.85 -11.16 0.09
C GLN A 240 20.05 -10.30 0.49
N ASN A 241 20.39 -10.30 1.77
CA ASN A 241 21.38 -9.43 2.40
C ASN A 241 22.33 -10.24 3.31
N PRO A 242 23.14 -11.16 2.75
CA PRO A 242 23.96 -12.08 3.56
C PRO A 242 25.04 -11.36 4.40
N ASP A 243 25.48 -10.17 3.96
CA ASP A 243 26.50 -9.37 4.64
C ASP A 243 25.92 -8.51 5.78
N ILE A 244 24.60 -8.44 5.93
CA ILE A 244 23.93 -7.67 6.98
C ILE A 244 23.65 -8.58 8.18
N THR A 245 24.35 -8.35 9.28
CA THR A 245 24.21 -9.13 10.52
C THR A 245 22.99 -8.74 11.35
N ASP A 246 22.52 -7.49 11.22
CA ASP A 246 21.36 -6.95 11.94
C ASP A 246 20.40 -6.21 10.98
N GLY A 247 19.62 -6.99 10.23
CA GLY A 247 18.55 -6.54 9.35
C GLY A 247 17.23 -6.28 10.08
N PRO A 248 16.22 -5.73 9.38
CA PRO A 248 14.94 -5.28 9.97
C PRO A 248 14.12 -6.39 10.63
N TYR A 249 14.37 -7.65 10.27
CA TYR A 249 13.70 -8.84 10.82
C TYR A 249 14.61 -9.70 11.70
N SER A 250 15.84 -9.26 11.97
CA SER A 250 16.80 -9.99 12.80
C SER A 250 16.98 -9.34 14.18
N GLY A 251 17.83 -9.96 15.00
CA GLY A 251 18.19 -9.44 16.31
C GLY A 251 17.22 -9.80 17.44
N ASN A 252 17.54 -9.28 18.63
CA ASN A 252 16.80 -9.55 19.87
C ASN A 252 15.42 -8.87 19.92
N MET A 253 15.11 -7.96 18.99
CA MET A 253 13.87 -7.18 18.99
C MET A 253 12.61 -8.06 18.95
N PHE A 254 12.67 -9.18 18.24
CA PHE A 254 11.55 -10.12 18.06
C PHE A 254 11.72 -11.43 18.83
N ALA A 255 12.67 -11.51 19.77
CA ALA A 255 12.89 -12.71 20.57
C ALA A 255 11.63 -13.14 21.34
N PHE A 256 10.79 -12.18 21.72
CA PHE A 256 9.52 -12.41 22.42
C PHE A 256 8.53 -13.27 21.62
N LEU A 257 8.64 -13.37 20.29
CA LEU A 257 7.75 -14.21 19.47
C LEU A 257 7.87 -15.70 19.81
N LYS A 258 8.95 -16.10 20.48
CA LYS A 258 9.17 -17.48 20.94
C LYS A 258 8.56 -17.74 22.33
N ASP A 259 8.15 -16.70 23.05
CA ASP A 259 7.68 -16.81 24.42
C ASP A 259 6.40 -17.66 24.48
N GLY A 260 6.41 -18.69 25.31
CA GLY A 260 5.26 -19.59 25.49
C GLY A 260 5.09 -20.66 24.40
N LEU A 261 5.95 -20.69 23.37
CA LEU A 261 5.94 -21.77 22.38
C LEU A 261 6.72 -22.99 22.89
N THR A 262 6.20 -24.18 22.61
CA THR A 262 6.89 -25.43 22.91
C THR A 262 8.04 -25.69 21.93
N PRO A 263 9.05 -26.50 22.31
CA PRO A 263 10.12 -26.88 21.37
C PRO A 263 9.60 -27.51 20.08
N GLN A 264 8.51 -28.28 20.14
CA GLN A 264 7.89 -28.89 18.97
C GLN A 264 7.23 -27.85 18.05
N GLN A 265 6.55 -26.85 18.63
CA GLN A 265 5.97 -25.75 17.87
C GLN A 265 7.04 -24.91 17.19
N LEU A 266 8.13 -24.58 17.90
CA LEU A 266 9.27 -23.86 17.34
C LEU A 266 9.90 -24.62 16.17
N ALA A 267 10.18 -25.92 16.34
CA ALA A 267 10.76 -26.75 15.28
C ALA A 267 9.85 -26.84 14.03
N ALA A 268 8.53 -27.01 14.22
CA ALA A 268 7.57 -27.06 13.13
C ALA A 268 7.46 -25.72 12.39
N ALA A 269 7.40 -24.62 13.14
CA ALA A 269 7.38 -23.27 12.60
C ALA A 269 8.66 -22.96 11.81
N ASP A 270 9.83 -23.31 12.34
CA ASP A 270 11.11 -23.13 11.66
C ASP A 270 11.21 -23.95 10.37
N ALA A 271 10.71 -25.19 10.36
CA ALA A 271 10.65 -26.02 9.15
C ALA A 271 9.67 -25.45 8.11
N GLN A 272 8.56 -24.83 8.53
CA GLN A 272 7.64 -24.15 7.63
C GLN A 272 8.23 -22.84 7.08
N ALA A 273 8.90 -22.06 7.93
CA ALA A 273 9.57 -20.83 7.55
C ALA A 273 10.66 -21.09 6.49
N GLU A 274 11.44 -22.17 6.66
CA GLU A 274 12.46 -22.58 5.69
C GLU A 274 11.84 -22.93 4.33
N ARG A 275 10.72 -23.66 4.31
CA ARG A 275 9.98 -23.97 3.06
C ARG A 275 9.47 -22.70 2.36
N ILE A 276 8.95 -21.75 3.12
CA ILE A 276 8.50 -20.46 2.56
C ILE A 276 9.67 -19.70 1.93
N ALA A 277 10.81 -19.63 2.61
CA ALA A 277 12.00 -18.96 2.09
C ALA A 277 12.56 -19.65 0.83
N GLN A 278 12.46 -20.99 0.75
CA GLN A 278 12.77 -21.73 -0.48
C GLN A 278 11.84 -21.37 -1.63
N ASN A 279 10.53 -21.29 -1.38
CA ASN A 279 9.55 -20.90 -2.39
C ASN A 279 9.79 -19.47 -2.91
N PHE A 280 10.17 -18.54 -2.02
CA PHE A 280 10.59 -17.20 -2.42
C PHE A 280 11.75 -17.22 -3.42
N ARG A 281 12.80 -18.01 -3.15
CA ARG A 281 13.95 -18.14 -4.07
C ARG A 281 13.52 -18.65 -5.43
N GLN A 282 12.74 -19.73 -5.47
CA GLN A 282 12.24 -20.33 -6.71
C GLN A 282 11.37 -19.34 -7.51
N ARG A 283 10.47 -18.62 -6.83
CA ARG A 283 9.64 -17.57 -7.45
C ARG A 283 10.49 -16.49 -8.09
N ARG A 284 11.52 -16.02 -7.39
CA ARG A 284 12.45 -15.00 -7.90
C ARG A 284 13.28 -15.48 -9.09
N GLU A 285 13.69 -16.74 -9.10
CA GLU A 285 14.42 -17.32 -10.22
C GLU A 285 13.53 -17.43 -11.46
N ALA A 286 12.28 -17.87 -11.29
CA ALA A 286 11.30 -17.95 -12.38
C ALA A 286 10.99 -16.58 -12.99
N GLN A 287 11.04 -15.49 -12.20
CA GLN A 287 10.83 -14.12 -12.68
C GLN A 287 12.02 -13.54 -13.46
N ARG A 288 13.19 -14.18 -13.42
CA ARG A 288 14.39 -13.74 -14.15
C ARG A 288 14.52 -14.37 -15.55
N GLN A 289 13.74 -15.41 -15.81
CA GLN A 289 13.71 -16.15 -17.09
C GLN A 289 12.69 -15.52 -18.04
#